data_AF-A0A6I5VNE9-F1
#
_entry.id   AF-A0A6I5VNE9-F1
#
_cell.length_a   1.000
_cell.length_b   1.000
_cell.length_c   1.000
_cell.angle_alpha   90.00
_cell.angle_beta   90.00
_cell.angle_gamma   90.00
#
_symmetry.space_group_name_H-M   'P 1'
#
loop_
_entity.id
_entity.type
_entity.pdbx_description
1 polymer ?
#
loop_
_entity_poly.entity_id
_entity_poly.type
_entity_poly.pdbx_seq_one_letter_code
_entity_poly.pdbx_strand_id
1 'polypeptide(L)'
;MSTPSGAGYPHFAARVGTGFALHLPDGDTAPLVLTECTTSGPGSFSLIFKAGPRAPIEQANYQLSADGFGPEPVFLVPIGQRPNDAQFPLEYQAIFNSVPPPGASP
;
A
#
# COMPACT_ATOMS: atom_id res chain seq x y z
N MET A 1 -13.29 10.26 -4.72
CA MET A 1 -12.05 10.65 -5.41
C MET A 1 -10.91 10.19 -4.53
N SER A 2 -10.24 9.08 -4.86
CA SER A 2 -9.07 8.60 -4.12
C SER A 2 -7.87 9.39 -4.62
N THR A 3 -7.31 10.24 -3.77
CA THR A 3 -6.09 11.00 -4.10
C THR A 3 -4.95 9.99 -4.31
N PRO A 4 -4.22 10.02 -5.43
CA PRO A 4 -3.01 9.21 -5.56
C PRO A 4 -2.04 9.62 -4.45
N SER A 5 -1.31 8.64 -3.90
CA SER A 5 -0.21 8.93 -2.98
C SER A 5 0.74 9.93 -3.62
N GLY A 6 1.20 10.93 -2.86
CA GLY A 6 2.29 11.80 -3.27
C GLY A 6 3.61 11.04 -3.42
N ALA A 7 3.77 9.92 -2.71
CA ALA A 7 4.89 9.00 -2.89
C ALA A 7 4.76 8.19 -4.20
N GLY A 8 5.74 8.35 -5.09
CA GLY A 8 5.84 7.56 -6.33
C GLY A 8 6.59 6.24 -6.16
N TYR A 9 6.64 5.44 -7.22
CA TYR A 9 7.29 4.12 -7.27
C TYR A 9 8.66 4.04 -6.57
N PRO A 10 9.63 4.95 -6.80
CA PRO A 10 10.96 4.84 -6.19
C PRO A 10 10.94 4.85 -4.65
N HIS A 11 9.97 5.54 -4.04
CA HIS A 11 9.85 5.60 -2.58
C HIS A 11 9.42 4.25 -2.00
N PHE A 12 8.54 3.51 -2.68
CA PHE A 12 8.10 2.20 -2.24
C PHE A 12 9.07 1.09 -2.64
N ALA A 13 9.64 1.15 -3.85
CA ALA A 13 10.56 0.13 -4.34
C ALA A 13 11.79 -0.04 -3.44
N ALA A 14 12.32 1.07 -2.90
CA ALA A 14 13.45 1.05 -1.96
C ALA A 14 13.10 0.44 -0.58
N ARG A 15 11.82 0.15 -0.31
CA ARG A 15 11.28 -0.33 0.97
C ARG A 15 10.67 -1.73 0.88
N VAL A 16 10.89 -2.44 -0.23
CA VAL A 16 10.47 -3.85 -0.32
C VAL A 16 11.21 -4.66 0.77
N GLY A 17 10.46 -5.48 1.49
CA GLY A 17 10.91 -6.24 2.66
C GLY A 17 10.82 -5.48 3.99
N THR A 18 10.48 -4.18 4.00
CA THR A 18 10.40 -3.39 5.24
C THR A 18 8.99 -3.32 5.81
N GLY A 19 8.91 -3.01 7.11
CA GLY A 19 7.66 -2.83 7.83
C GLY A 19 7.05 -1.44 7.65
N PHE A 20 5.72 -1.37 7.63
CA PHE A 20 4.93 -0.15 7.67
C PHE A 20 3.88 -0.28 8.79
N ALA A 21 3.47 0.84 9.35
CA ALA A 21 2.30 0.94 10.22
C ALA A 21 1.10 1.42 9.39
N LEU A 22 0.05 0.60 9.35
CA LEU A 22 -1.26 0.96 8.83
C LEU A 22 -2.06 1.64 9.94
N HIS A 23 -2.41 2.90 9.77
CA HIS A 23 -3.24 3.64 10.72
C HIS A 23 -4.72 3.30 10.53
N LEU A 24 -5.36 2.84 11.60
CA LEU A 24 -6.75 2.40 11.62
C LEU A 24 -7.68 3.53 12.10
N PRO A 25 -8.99 3.50 11.76
CA PRO A 25 -9.94 4.54 12.15
C PRO A 25 -10.13 4.70 13.67
N ASP A 26 -9.84 3.66 14.45
CA ASP A 26 -9.91 3.66 15.92
C ASP A 26 -8.67 4.27 16.59
N GLY A 27 -7.69 4.74 15.80
CA GLY A 27 -6.43 5.32 16.26
C GLY A 27 -5.32 4.31 16.53
N ASP A 28 -5.61 3.01 16.39
CA ASP A 28 -4.60 1.97 16.51
C ASP A 28 -3.81 1.79 15.20
N THR A 29 -2.79 0.94 15.26
CA THR A 29 -2.02 0.56 14.07
C THR A 29 -1.99 -0.95 13.87
N ALA A 30 -1.96 -1.37 12.61
CA ALA A 30 -1.68 -2.75 12.21
C ALA A 30 -0.34 -2.80 11.45
N PRO A 31 0.53 -3.79 11.73
CA PRO A 31 1.79 -3.91 11.01
C PRO A 31 1.53 -4.45 9.60
N LEU A 32 2.17 -3.84 8.61
CA LEU A 32 2.28 -4.33 7.25
C LEU A 32 3.74 -4.61 6.91
N VAL A 33 3.99 -5.51 5.98
CA VAL A 33 5.30 -5.66 5.33
C VAL A 33 5.09 -5.61 3.82
N LEU A 34 5.79 -4.69 3.15
CA LEU A 34 5.77 -4.60 1.69
C LEU A 34 6.54 -5.78 1.11
N THR A 35 5.87 -6.69 0.41
CA THR A 35 6.48 -7.90 -0.16
C THR A 35 6.81 -7.74 -1.63
N GLU A 36 6.09 -6.88 -2.35
CA GLU A 36 6.30 -6.67 -3.78
C GLU A 36 6.02 -5.22 -4.18
N CYS A 37 6.79 -4.69 -5.14
CA CYS A 37 6.58 -3.39 -5.76
C CYS A 37 6.88 -3.52 -7.27
N THR A 38 5.84 -3.47 -8.09
CA THR A 38 5.93 -3.84 -9.51
C THR A 38 5.40 -2.72 -10.40
N THR A 39 6.16 -2.34 -11.43
CA THR A 39 5.71 -1.40 -12.46
C THR A 39 4.83 -2.11 -13.47
N SER A 40 3.66 -1.57 -13.80
CA SER A 40 2.73 -2.13 -14.80
C SER A 40 2.63 -1.29 -16.08
N GLY A 41 3.29 -0.13 -16.13
CA GLY A 41 3.35 0.75 -17.29
C GLY A 41 3.89 2.12 -16.95
N PRO A 42 3.98 3.04 -17.93
CA PRO A 42 4.38 4.43 -17.68
C PRO A 42 3.47 5.06 -16.62
N GLY A 43 4.04 5.38 -15.46
CA GLY A 43 3.30 6.03 -14.37
C GLY A 43 2.36 5.11 -13.57
N SER A 44 2.40 3.81 -13.82
CA SER A 44 1.58 2.83 -13.09
C SER A 44 2.43 1.81 -12.37
N PHE A 45 2.09 1.55 -11.10
CA PHE A 45 2.73 0.51 -10.30
C PHE A 45 1.75 -0.06 -9.26
N SER A 46 2.05 -1.25 -8.77
CA SER A 46 1.32 -1.91 -7.69
C SER A 46 2.23 -2.29 -6.55
N LEU A 47 1.64 -2.44 -5.37
CA LEU A 47 2.29 -2.90 -4.15
C LEU A 47 1.53 -4.10 -3.62
N ILE A 48 2.25 -5.09 -3.09
CA ILE A 48 1.67 -6.19 -2.33
C ILE A 48 2.19 -6.11 -0.90
N PHE A 49 1.28 -6.16 0.07
CA PHE A 49 1.61 -6.17 1.49
C PHE A 49 1.05 -7.42 2.15
N LYS A 50 1.82 -8.02 3.04
CA LYS A 50 1.26 -8.91 4.06
C LYS A 50 0.94 -8.11 5.33
N ALA A 51 -0.16 -8.43 5.98
CA ALA A 51 -0.78 -7.60 7.02
C ALA A 51 -1.05 -8.39 8.29
N GLY A 52 -0.76 -7.77 9.44
CA GLY A 52 -0.94 -8.37 10.76
C GLY A 52 -2.40 -8.61 11.14
N PRO A 53 -2.67 -9.35 12.23
CA PRO A 53 -4.00 -9.84 12.60
C PRO A 53 -5.03 -8.76 12.93
N ARG A 54 -4.60 -7.52 13.17
CA ARG A 54 -5.49 -6.38 13.40
C ARG A 54 -5.91 -5.65 12.12
N ALA A 55 -5.35 -6.02 10.98
CA ALA A 55 -5.66 -5.35 9.72
C ALA A 55 -7.08 -5.73 9.25
N PRO A 56 -7.90 -4.75 8.83
CA PRO A 56 -9.31 -4.99 8.50
C PRO A 56 -9.51 -5.64 7.13
N ILE A 57 -10.48 -6.54 6.99
CA ILE A 57 -10.77 -7.22 5.71
C ILE A 57 -11.49 -6.33 4.68
N GLU A 58 -11.66 -5.05 4.96
CA GLU A 58 -12.35 -4.10 4.08
C GLU A 58 -11.35 -3.42 3.13
N GLN A 59 -11.83 -3.03 1.96
CA GLN A 59 -11.09 -2.13 1.07
C GLN A 59 -11.40 -0.68 1.46
N ALA A 60 -10.37 0.12 1.70
CA ALA A 60 -10.56 1.53 2.04
C ALA A 60 -9.28 2.35 1.81
N ASN A 61 -9.41 3.67 1.99
CA ASN A 61 -8.26 4.56 2.09
C ASN A 61 -7.74 4.54 3.53
N TYR A 62 -6.45 4.27 3.68
CA TYR A 62 -5.73 4.29 4.95
C TYR A 62 -4.52 5.21 4.87
N GLN A 63 -3.84 5.40 5.99
CA GLN A 63 -2.52 6.03 6.01
C GLN A 63 -1.46 4.99 6.34
N LEU A 64 -0.35 5.05 5.63
CA LEU A 64 0.86 4.28 5.91
C LEU A 64 1.95 5.18 6.47
N SER A 65 2.69 4.69 7.43
CA SER A 65 3.93 5.33 7.88
C SER A 65 5.02 4.32 8.13
N ALA A 66 6.27 4.74 8.02
CA ALA A 66 7.46 4.00 8.44
C ALA A 66 8.55 5.01 8.82
N ASP A 67 9.70 4.54 9.30
CA ASP A 67 10.82 5.45 9.58
C ASP A 67 11.23 6.21 8.31
N GLY A 68 11.27 7.55 8.41
CA GLY A 68 11.50 8.43 7.28
C GLY A 68 10.48 8.32 6.13
N PHE A 69 9.24 7.88 6.38
CA PHE A 69 8.18 7.75 5.38
C PHE A 69 6.78 8.03 5.94
N GLY A 70 6.01 8.84 5.22
CA GLY A 70 4.61 9.12 5.52
C GLY A 70 4.38 10.21 6.59
N PRO A 71 3.14 10.37 7.07
CA PRO A 71 1.96 9.56 6.74
C PRO A 71 1.55 9.72 5.26
N GLU A 72 1.40 8.60 4.58
CA GLU A 72 1.08 8.54 3.14
C GLU A 72 -0.29 7.91 2.94
N PRO A 73 -1.24 8.59 2.28
CA PRO A 73 -2.54 8.00 1.96
C PRO A 73 -2.39 6.87 0.94
N VAL A 74 -3.05 5.75 1.18
CA VAL A 74 -3.04 4.60 0.29
C VAL A 74 -4.41 3.94 0.24
N PHE A 75 -4.85 3.52 -0.95
CA PHE A 75 -6.04 2.69 -1.09
C PHE A 75 -5.62 1.22 -1.07
N LEU A 76 -6.04 0.48 -0.04
CA LEU A 76 -5.75 -0.95 0.10
C LEU A 76 -6.96 -1.79 -0.28
N VAL A 77 -6.70 -2.85 -1.04
CA VAL A 77 -7.69 -3.87 -1.41
C VAL A 77 -7.19 -5.20 -0.84
N PRO A 78 -7.95 -5.89 0.04
CA PRO A 78 -7.59 -7.22 0.47
C PRO A 78 -7.69 -8.19 -0.72
N ILE A 79 -6.63 -8.94 -0.99
CA ILE A 79 -6.53 -9.86 -2.14
C ILE A 79 -6.42 -11.33 -1.73
N GLY A 80 -6.16 -11.61 -0.46
CA GLY A 80 -6.04 -12.98 0.02
C GLY A 80 -5.95 -13.09 1.53
N GLN A 81 -6.26 -14.28 2.03
CA GLN A 81 -6.00 -14.67 3.41
C GLN A 81 -4.82 -15.66 3.43
N ARG A 82 -4.05 -15.61 4.51
CA ARG A 82 -2.86 -16.43 4.75
C ARG A 82 -3.06 -17.20 6.06
N PRO A 83 -3.99 -18.17 6.13
CA PRO A 83 -4.38 -18.82 7.38
C PRO A 83 -3.24 -19.57 8.10
N ASN A 84 -2.17 -19.92 7.37
CA ASN A 84 -0.99 -20.57 7.92
C ASN A 84 0.10 -19.59 8.40
N ASP A 85 -0.12 -18.28 8.24
CA ASP A 85 0.79 -17.21 8.67
C ASP A 85 0.12 -16.40 9.79
N ALA A 86 0.25 -16.90 11.02
CA ALA A 86 -0.39 -16.28 12.18
C ALA A 86 0.12 -14.85 12.45
N GLN A 87 1.31 -14.51 11.97
CA GLN A 87 1.89 -13.18 12.10
C GLN A 87 1.32 -12.21 11.06
N PHE A 88 1.07 -12.68 9.84
CA PHE A 88 0.49 -11.89 8.76
C PHE A 88 -0.64 -12.66 8.04
N PRO A 89 -1.84 -12.76 8.64
CA PRO A 89 -2.91 -13.60 8.13
C PRO A 89 -3.67 -13.01 6.92
N LEU A 90 -3.34 -11.80 6.47
CA LEU A 90 -4.02 -11.11 5.39
C LEU A 90 -3.01 -10.56 4.37
N GLU A 91 -3.43 -10.43 3.11
CA GLU A 91 -2.65 -9.83 2.04
C GLU A 91 -3.45 -8.71 1.37
N TYR A 92 -2.79 -7.58 1.13
CA TYR A 92 -3.36 -6.42 0.44
C TYR A 92 -2.61 -6.12 -0.84
N GLN A 93 -3.34 -5.50 -1.77
CA GLN A 93 -2.79 -4.82 -2.92
C GLN A 93 -3.12 -3.32 -2.87
N ALA A 94 -2.16 -2.50 -3.28
CA ALA A 94 -2.39 -1.11 -3.66
C ALA A 94 -2.02 -0.91 -5.13
N ILE A 95 -2.80 -0.14 -5.89
CA ILE A 95 -2.53 0.17 -7.29
C ILE A 95 -2.49 1.69 -7.46
N PHE A 96 -1.44 2.17 -8.11
CA PHE A 96 -1.21 3.57 -8.39
C PHE A 96 -1.17 3.76 -9.89
N ASN A 97 -1.94 4.73 -10.37
CA ASN A 97 -1.95 5.13 -11.76
C ASN A 97 -1.80 6.66 -11.79
N SER A 98 -0.72 7.16 -12.37
CA SER A 98 -0.66 8.58 -12.72
C SER A 98 -1.43 8.79 -14.01
N VAL A 99 -2.44 9.65 -13.99
CA VAL A 99 -3.04 10.16 -15.23
C VAL A 99 -2.00 11.12 -15.82
N PRO A 100 -1.59 10.98 -17.09
CA PRO A 100 -0.80 12.01 -17.75
C PRO A 100 -1.53 13.35 -17.64
N PRO A 101 -0.82 14.48 -17.43
CA PRO A 101 -1.48 15.78 -17.44
C PRO A 101 -2.25 15.95 -18.77
N PRO A 102 -3.48 16.48 -18.75
CA PRO A 102 -4.25 16.68 -19.97
C PRO A 102 -3.44 17.55 -20.94
N GLY A 103 -3.06 16.98 -22.10
CA GLY A 103 -2.27 17.64 -23.13
C GLY A 103 -0.97 16.94 -23.54
N ALA A 104 -0.54 15.89 -22.83
CA ALA A 104 0.55 15.02 -23.28
C ALA A 104 0.02 13.98 -24.28
N SER A 105 -0.08 14.35 -25.56
CA SER A 105 -0.20 13.35 -26.64
C SER A 105 1.17 12.71 -26.91
N PRO A 106 1.23 11.42 -27.30
CA PRO A 106 2.45 10.77 -27.76
C PRO A 106 3.01 11.40 -29.04
#